data_AF-A0AAP5Y6B7-F1
#
_entry.id   AF-A0AAP5Y6B7-F1
#
_cell.length_a   1.000
_cell.length_b   1.000
_cell.length_c   1.000
_cell.angle_alpha   90.00
_cell.angle_beta   90.00
_cell.angle_gamma   90.00
#
_symmetry.space_group_name_H-M   'P 1'
#
loop_
_entity.id
_entity.type
_entity.pdbx_description
1 polymer ?
#
loop_
_entity_poly.entity_id
_entity_poly.type
_entity_poly.pdbx_seq_one_letter_code
_entity_poly.pdbx_strand_id
1 'polypeptide(L)'
;MINKTKVTLLAVGTILVGCSTVAPPRNDAVESIQQKCSVILSNDVAGDQRWQTYNGLLVEYAVHGVKSQVQLERFEAFMQSVQDDESGQLVTELIEVTDWGCSNGNYLEEMSLFIQEVQK
;
A
#
# COMPACT_ATOMS: atom_id res chain seq x y z
N MET A 1 22.25 -9.51 -15.89
CA MET A 1 21.34 -10.59 -15.44
C MET A 1 20.69 -10.11 -14.16
N ILE A 2 19.43 -9.67 -14.22
CA ILE A 2 18.72 -9.07 -13.08
C ILE A 2 17.85 -10.16 -12.46
N ASN A 3 18.08 -10.42 -11.17
CA ASN A 3 17.34 -11.42 -10.39
C ASN A 3 15.86 -11.03 -10.33
N LYS A 4 15.02 -11.84 -10.97
CA LYS A 4 13.56 -11.76 -10.87
C LYS A 4 13.14 -12.36 -9.52
N THR A 5 13.00 -11.52 -8.50
CA THR A 5 12.36 -11.92 -7.24
C THR A 5 10.86 -12.06 -7.49
N LYS A 6 10.39 -13.30 -7.62
CA LYS A 6 8.96 -13.63 -7.71
C LYS A 6 8.32 -13.40 -6.34
N VAL A 7 7.35 -12.49 -6.30
CA VAL A 7 6.49 -12.30 -5.13
C VAL A 7 5.51 -13.48 -5.06
N THR A 8 5.67 -14.33 -4.05
CA THR A 8 4.78 -15.47 -3.80
C THR A 8 3.60 -15.01 -2.96
N LEU A 9 2.50 -14.64 -3.62
CA LEU A 9 1.22 -14.34 -2.98
C LEU A 9 0.41 -15.64 -2.80
N LEU A 10 0.69 -16.41 -1.75
CA LEU A 10 -0.03 -17.66 -1.46
C LEU A 10 -0.10 -17.87 0.05
N ALA A 11 -1.15 -17.34 0.67
CA ALA A 11 -1.83 -17.90 1.85
C ALA A 11 -2.74 -16.83 2.51
N VAL A 12 -3.91 -16.55 1.91
CA VAL A 12 -5.03 -15.99 2.69
C VAL A 12 -6.24 -16.85 2.39
N GLY A 13 -6.28 -18.00 3.05
CA GLY A 13 -7.38 -18.94 3.01
C GLY A 13 -7.58 -19.54 4.40
N THR A 14 -8.80 -19.38 4.89
CA THR A 14 -9.41 -20.04 6.07
C THR A 14 -8.94 -19.60 7.45
N ILE A 15 -9.77 -18.82 8.17
CA ILE A 15 -10.43 -19.23 9.43
C ILE A 15 -11.76 -18.49 9.58
N LEU A 16 -12.88 -19.21 9.45
CA LEU A 16 -14.16 -18.88 10.07
C LEU A 16 -14.40 -19.98 11.12
N VAL A 17 -14.52 -19.65 12.41
CA VAL A 17 -15.71 -19.82 13.29
C VAL A 17 -15.32 -19.33 14.70
N GLY A 18 -16.10 -18.43 15.29
CA GLY A 18 -16.01 -18.07 16.71
C GLY A 18 -16.80 -16.81 17.06
N CYS A 19 -18.04 -16.98 17.54
CA CYS A 19 -18.86 -15.88 18.06
C CYS A 19 -18.25 -15.22 19.29
N SER A 20 -18.55 -13.92 19.43
CA SER A 20 -18.42 -13.10 20.64
C SER A 20 -17.05 -12.49 20.92
N THR A 21 -16.69 -11.51 20.11
CA THR A 21 -16.45 -10.13 20.56
C THR A 21 -16.34 -9.27 19.30
N VAL A 22 -17.15 -8.21 19.18
CA VAL A 22 -16.84 -7.13 18.24
C VAL A 22 -15.61 -6.45 18.82
N ALA A 23 -14.43 -6.99 18.54
CA ALA A 23 -13.19 -6.29 18.80
C ALA A 23 -13.27 -4.97 18.01
N PRO A 24 -13.07 -3.80 18.64
CA PRO A 24 -13.01 -2.56 17.90
C PRO A 24 -11.95 -2.74 16.82
N PRO A 25 -12.24 -2.52 15.53
CA PRO A 25 -11.12 -2.32 14.63
C PRO A 25 -10.46 -1.02 15.09
N ARG A 26 -9.16 -0.83 14.80
CA ARG A 26 -8.50 0.49 14.75
C ARG A 26 -7.70 0.93 15.99
N ASN A 27 -6.62 0.21 16.30
CA ASN A 27 -5.38 0.90 16.73
C ASN A 27 -4.19 0.38 15.93
N ASP A 28 -4.05 -0.94 15.80
CA ASP A 28 -2.90 -1.58 15.15
C ASP A 28 -2.65 -1.11 13.70
N ALA A 29 -3.72 -0.96 12.91
CA ALA A 29 -3.63 -0.51 11.52
C ALA A 29 -3.17 0.96 11.40
N VAL A 30 -3.70 1.84 12.26
CA VAL A 30 -3.35 3.26 12.25
C VAL A 30 -1.91 3.44 12.75
N GLU A 31 -1.55 2.74 13.82
CA GLU A 31 -0.19 2.72 14.36
C GLU A 31 0.81 2.18 13.32
N SER A 32 0.45 1.09 12.61
CA SER A 32 1.29 0.48 11.59
C SER A 32 1.54 1.42 10.39
N ILE A 33 0.50 2.10 9.90
CA ILE A 33 0.62 3.09 8.83
C ILE A 33 1.46 4.29 9.32
N GLN A 34 1.18 4.82 10.51
CA GLN A 34 1.93 5.95 11.07
C GLN A 34 3.40 5.63 11.29
N GLN A 35 3.72 4.42 11.75
CA GLN A 35 5.10 3.97 11.92
C GLN A 35 5.82 3.92 10.57
N LYS A 36 5.20 3.36 9.54
CA LYS A 36 5.78 3.30 8.18
C LYS A 36 5.92 4.69 7.56
N CYS A 37 4.93 5.55 7.72
CA CYS A 37 5.00 6.95 7.31
C CYS A 37 6.16 7.68 7.99
N SER A 38 6.38 7.44 9.29
CA SER A 38 7.51 8.03 10.03
C SER A 38 8.86 7.56 9.49
N VAL A 39 8.95 6.31 9.01
CA VAL A 39 10.17 5.76 8.40
C VAL A 39 10.45 6.42 7.04
N ILE A 40 9.47 6.53 6.14
CA ILE A 40 9.74 7.10 4.80
C ILE A 40 10.09 8.60 4.87
N LEU A 41 9.48 9.35 5.81
CA LEU A 41 9.72 10.78 6.02
C LEU A 41 11.01 11.08 6.80
N SER A 42 11.69 10.05 7.32
CA SER A 42 12.95 10.22 8.03
C SER A 42 14.11 10.42 7.05
N ASN A 43 14.99 11.37 7.35
CA ASN A 43 16.15 11.72 6.53
C ASN A 43 17.25 10.64 6.52
N ASP A 44 17.33 9.82 7.56
CA ASP A 44 18.47 8.91 7.81
C ASP A 44 18.20 7.46 7.37
N VAL A 45 17.09 7.21 6.67
CA VAL A 45 16.70 5.85 6.25
C VAL A 45 17.39 5.49 4.92
N ALA A 46 18.05 4.33 4.91
CA ALA A 46 18.69 3.78 3.72
C ALA A 46 17.66 3.54 2.60
N GLY A 47 18.07 3.74 1.34
CA GLY A 47 17.19 3.62 0.17
C GLY A 47 16.43 2.30 0.09
N ASP A 48 17.11 1.17 0.32
CA ASP A 48 16.47 -0.16 0.29
C ASP A 48 15.41 -0.33 1.39
N GLN A 49 15.68 0.19 2.59
CA GLN A 49 14.71 0.17 3.70
C GLN A 49 13.51 1.06 3.38
N ARG A 50 13.75 2.25 2.79
CA ARG A 50 12.68 3.15 2.36
C ARG A 50 11.81 2.48 1.31
N TRP A 51 12.42 1.81 0.32
CA TRP A 51 11.71 1.05 -0.71
C TRP A 51 10.87 -0.09 -0.14
N GLN A 52 11.41 -0.86 0.80
CA GLN A 52 10.63 -1.89 1.52
C GLN A 52 9.45 -1.29 2.29
N THR A 53 9.61 -0.07 2.82
CA THR A 53 8.56 0.62 3.57
C THR A 53 7.44 1.11 2.64
N TYR A 54 7.75 1.63 1.45
CA TYR A 54 6.73 1.92 0.43
C TYR A 54 5.91 0.68 0.07
N ASN A 55 6.57 -0.45 -0.16
CA ASN A 55 5.87 -1.72 -0.41
C ASN A 55 4.99 -2.13 0.78
N GLY A 56 5.48 -1.94 2.00
CA GLY A 56 4.69 -2.16 3.21
C GLY A 56 3.44 -1.29 3.26
N LEU A 57 3.54 -0.02 2.90
CA LEU A 57 2.39 0.91 2.84
C LEU A 57 1.38 0.49 1.78
N LEU A 58 1.81 0.01 0.61
CA LEU A 58 0.88 -0.55 -0.39
C LEU A 58 0.10 -1.75 0.15
N VAL A 59 0.73 -2.60 0.96
CA VAL A 59 0.04 -3.70 1.66
C VAL A 59 -0.96 -3.15 2.68
N GLU A 60 -0.59 -2.14 3.47
CA GLU A 60 -1.54 -1.48 4.39
C GLU A 60 -2.75 -0.91 3.62
N TYR A 61 -2.53 -0.32 2.44
CA TYR A 61 -3.62 0.14 1.59
C TYR A 61 -4.50 -1.01 1.08
N ALA A 62 -3.90 -2.11 0.64
CA ALA A 62 -4.66 -3.29 0.18
C ALA A 62 -5.56 -3.85 1.29
N VAL A 63 -5.08 -3.85 2.55
CA VAL A 63 -5.84 -4.37 3.70
C VAL A 63 -6.86 -3.36 4.23
N HIS A 64 -6.51 -2.07 4.25
CA HIS A 64 -7.27 -1.05 4.98
C HIS A 64 -7.93 0.01 4.10
N GLY A 65 -7.48 0.22 2.87
CA GLY A 65 -8.08 1.13 1.90
C GLY A 65 -9.13 0.44 1.01
N VAL A 66 -8.90 -0.80 0.61
CA VAL A 66 -9.83 -1.58 -0.23
C VAL A 66 -11.03 -2.06 0.60
N LYS A 67 -12.25 -1.75 0.13
CA LYS A 67 -13.53 -2.07 0.80
C LYS A 67 -14.49 -2.91 -0.05
N SER A 68 -14.19 -3.13 -1.33
CA SER A 68 -15.03 -3.91 -2.23
C SER A 68 -14.21 -4.62 -3.29
N GLN A 69 -14.82 -5.63 -3.93
CA GLN A 69 -14.21 -6.37 -5.03
C GLN A 69 -13.79 -5.45 -6.19
N VAL A 70 -14.62 -4.45 -6.53
CA VAL A 70 -14.32 -3.47 -7.59
C VAL A 70 -13.09 -2.62 -7.24
N GLN A 71 -12.92 -2.26 -5.96
CA GLN A 71 -11.73 -1.53 -5.53
C GLN A 71 -10.48 -2.41 -5.52
N LEU A 72 -10.62 -3.71 -5.23
CA LEU A 72 -9.53 -4.67 -5.33
C LEU A 72 -9.05 -4.80 -6.78
N GLU A 73 -9.98 -5.05 -7.71
CA GLU A 73 -9.67 -5.16 -9.14
C GLU A 73 -9.00 -3.90 -9.68
N ARG A 74 -9.46 -2.72 -9.24
CA ARG A 74 -8.83 -1.44 -9.60
C ARG A 74 -7.43 -1.30 -9.02
N PHE A 75 -7.22 -1.70 -7.78
CA PHE A 75 -5.91 -1.68 -7.16
C PHE A 75 -4.94 -2.64 -7.86
N GLU A 76 -5.38 -3.85 -8.21
CA GLU A 76 -4.58 -4.82 -8.97
C GLU A 76 -4.21 -4.29 -10.36
N ALA A 77 -5.15 -3.68 -11.08
CA ALA A 77 -4.90 -3.06 -12.38
C ALA A 77 -3.94 -1.85 -12.28
N PHE A 78 -4.05 -1.06 -11.21
CA PHE A 78 -3.08 -0.01 -10.90
C PHE A 78 -1.68 -0.58 -10.67
N MET A 79 -1.54 -1.62 -9.84
CA MET A 79 -0.24 -2.25 -9.59
C MET A 79 0.37 -2.83 -10.87
N GLN A 80 -0.45 -3.39 -11.76
CA GLN A 80 0.00 -3.85 -13.07
C GLN A 80 0.49 -2.68 -13.93
N SER A 81 -0.23 -1.55 -13.94
CA SER A 81 0.17 -0.35 -14.67
C SER A 81 1.52 0.20 -14.18
N VAL A 82 1.74 0.22 -12.86
CA VAL A 82 3.04 0.63 -12.27
C VAL A 82 4.17 -0.32 -12.69
N GLN A 83 3.91 -1.62 -12.81
CA GLN A 83 4.92 -2.62 -13.22
C GLN A 83 5.25 -2.55 -14.71
N ASP A 84 4.26 -2.25 -15.54
CA ASP A 84 4.40 -2.19 -17.00
C ASP A 84 4.92 -0.82 -17.48
N ASP A 85 4.98 0.18 -16.60
CA ASP A 85 5.50 1.51 -16.92
C ASP A 85 7.03 1.52 -17.06
N GLU A 86 7.49 1.40 -18.30
CA GLU A 86 8.92 1.48 -18.64
C GLU A 86 9.53 2.86 -18.40
N SER A 87 8.73 3.92 -18.30
CA SER A 87 9.21 5.28 -18.09
C SER A 87 9.59 5.56 -16.62
N GLY A 88 9.02 4.79 -15.68
CA GLY A 88 9.15 5.02 -14.25
C GLY A 88 8.41 6.27 -13.75
N GLN A 89 7.55 6.88 -14.57
CA GLN A 89 6.72 7.99 -14.16
C GLN A 89 5.73 7.58 -13.07
N LEU A 90 5.01 6.46 -13.25
CA LEU A 90 4.00 6.00 -12.30
C LEU A 90 4.62 5.60 -10.96
N VAL A 91 5.83 5.02 -10.96
CA VAL A 91 6.51 4.71 -9.69
C VAL A 91 6.96 5.98 -8.97
N THR A 92 7.32 7.03 -9.72
CA THR A 92 7.68 8.34 -9.16
C THR A 92 6.47 9.02 -8.54
N GLU A 93 5.34 9.08 -9.28
CA GLU A 93 4.09 9.64 -8.78
C GLU A 93 3.55 8.86 -7.58
N LEU A 94 3.67 7.53 -7.58
CA LEU A 94 3.32 6.69 -6.43
C LEU A 94 4.10 7.09 -5.18
N ILE A 95 5.41 7.32 -5.30
CA ILE A 95 6.25 7.77 -4.20
C ILE A 95 5.79 9.15 -3.72
N GLU A 96 5.58 10.10 -4.63
CA GLU A 96 5.14 11.45 -4.30
C GLU A 96 3.79 11.48 -3.57
N VAL A 97 2.80 10.73 -4.05
CA VAL A 97 1.49 10.60 -3.41
C VAL A 97 1.61 9.92 -2.06
N THR A 98 2.46 8.90 -1.93
CA THR A 98 2.68 8.22 -0.65
C THR A 98 3.32 9.16 0.37
N ASP A 99 4.36 9.90 -0.02
CA ASP A 99 5.04 10.88 0.84
C ASP A 99 4.08 12.00 1.26
N TRP A 100 3.28 12.51 0.31
CA TRP A 100 2.25 13.52 0.58
C TRP A 100 1.20 13.01 1.57
N GLY A 101 0.64 11.84 1.31
CA GLY A 101 -0.36 11.20 2.17
C GLY A 101 0.18 10.86 3.57
N CYS A 102 1.46 10.52 3.67
CA CYS A 102 2.10 10.33 4.97
C CYS A 102 2.35 11.66 5.69
N SER A 103 2.75 12.71 4.97
CA SER A 103 3.01 14.03 5.56
C SER A 103 1.74 14.72 6.06
N ASN A 104 0.59 14.49 5.42
CA ASN A 104 -0.68 15.10 5.80
C ASN A 104 -1.57 14.18 6.68
N GLY A 105 -1.15 12.94 6.90
CA GLY A 105 -1.88 11.95 7.71
C GLY A 105 -3.05 11.26 6.99
N ASN A 106 -3.24 11.48 5.69
CA ASN A 106 -4.35 10.99 4.88
C ASN A 106 -3.95 9.93 3.85
N TYR A 107 -2.87 9.16 4.12
CA TYR A 107 -2.31 8.15 3.22
C TYR A 107 -3.36 7.29 2.48
N LEU A 108 -4.34 6.72 3.18
CA LEU A 108 -5.35 5.84 2.56
C LEU A 108 -6.26 6.58 1.58
N GLU A 109 -6.60 7.85 1.86
CA GLU A 109 -7.45 8.66 1.01
C GLU A 109 -6.70 9.11 -0.24
N GLU A 110 -5.48 9.64 -0.08
CA GLU A 110 -4.64 10.08 -1.19
C GLU A 110 -4.33 8.93 -2.16
N MET A 111 -4.01 7.74 -1.63
CA MET A 111 -3.83 6.54 -2.45
C MET A 111 -5.10 6.13 -3.18
N SER A 112 -6.26 6.22 -2.51
CA SER A 112 -7.54 5.91 -3.15
C SER A 112 -7.81 6.84 -4.34
N LEU A 113 -7.55 8.14 -4.18
CA LEU A 113 -7.74 9.13 -5.24
C LEU A 113 -6.76 8.90 -6.39
N PHE A 114 -5.50 8.65 -6.10
CA PHE A 114 -4.49 8.38 -7.12
C PHE A 114 -4.80 7.14 -7.94
N ILE A 115 -5.14 6.03 -7.28
CA ILE A 115 -5.55 4.79 -7.98
C ILE A 115 -6.78 5.03 -8.84
N GLN A 116 -7.74 5.83 -8.37
CA GLN A 116 -8.91 6.20 -9.15
C GLN A 116 -8.56 7.06 -10.37
N GLU A 117 -7.58 7.96 -10.26
CA GLU A 117 -7.11 8.82 -11.34
C GLU A 117 -6.41 8.05 -12.44
N VAL A 118 -5.50 7.14 -12.08
CA VAL A 118 -4.72 6.34 -13.04
C VAL A 118 -5.61 5.31 -13.75
N GLN A 119 -6.60 4.75 -13.05
CA GLN A 119 -7.47 3.69 -13.56
C GLN A 119 -8.85 4.19 -14.02
N LYS A 120 -8.91 5.41 -14.55
CA LYS A 120 -10.15 6.02 -15.08
C LYS A 120 -10.70 5.30 -16.30
#